data_AF-A0A7C2VPR7-F1
#
_entry.id   AF-A0A7C2VPR7-F1
#
_cell.length_a   1.000
_cell.length_b   1.000
_cell.length_c   1.000
_cell.angle_alpha   90.00
_cell.angle_beta   90.00
_cell.angle_gamma   90.00
#
_symmetry.space_group_name_H-M   'P 1'
#
loop_
_entity.id
_entity.type
_entity.pdbx_description
1 polymer ?
#
loop_
_entity_poly.entity_id
_entity_poly.type
_entity_poly.pdbx_seq_one_letter_code
_entity_poly.pdbx_strand_id
1 'polypeptide(L)'
;MVAEAERALREGLTHYGPTEGIPELRRAICEHLSLFGVDPKPDEVLVTPGASFALFLAFKALLRPGDEVLVPTPAWFVYPDLIRLVGGRCVFVDFGPDYAPQREALEGAISPRTRAIVVNTPNNPCGKVLSEHEVELLAEVALEHDLFIISDEVYKMITYDGAEHVSLASVRELRERGRVIMVDALSKSYAMTG
;
A
#
# COMPACT_ATOMS: atom_id res chain seq x y z
N MET A 1 -5.29 19.11 -15.00
CA MET A 1 -4.23 18.09 -15.12
C MET A 1 -3.45 18.25 -16.42
N VAL A 2 -4.02 18.00 -17.61
CA VAL A 2 -3.32 18.21 -18.90
C VAL A 2 -2.75 19.63 -19.03
N ALA A 3 -3.55 20.65 -18.70
CA ALA A 3 -3.09 22.04 -18.73
C ALA A 3 -1.89 22.31 -17.80
N GLU A 4 -1.79 21.65 -16.64
CA GLU A 4 -0.64 21.81 -15.74
C GLU A 4 0.61 21.12 -16.28
N ALA A 5 0.46 19.94 -16.89
CA ALA A 5 1.56 19.27 -17.58
C ALA A 5 2.07 20.12 -18.77
N GLU A 6 1.17 20.70 -19.56
CA GLU A 6 1.53 21.62 -20.64
C GLU A 6 2.23 22.88 -20.11
N ARG A 7 1.74 23.45 -19.00
CA ARG A 7 2.37 24.60 -18.35
C ARG A 7 3.79 24.27 -17.89
N ALA A 8 3.98 23.14 -17.20
CA ALA A 8 5.28 22.68 -16.74
C ALA A 8 6.28 22.51 -17.92
N LEU A 9 5.81 21.95 -19.05
CA LEU A 9 6.62 21.84 -20.27
C LEU A 9 6.99 23.21 -20.84
N ARG A 10 6.03 24.14 -20.93
CA ARG A 10 6.28 25.51 -21.42
C ARG A 10 7.22 26.31 -20.53
N GLU A 11 7.19 26.06 -19.22
CA GLU A 11 8.08 26.66 -18.22
C GLU A 11 9.45 25.98 -18.15
N GLY A 12 9.70 24.92 -18.94
CA GLY A 12 10.99 24.25 -19.00
C GLY A 12 11.30 23.37 -17.78
N LEU A 13 10.27 22.88 -17.07
CA LEU A 13 10.40 21.93 -15.96
C LEU A 13 10.73 20.51 -16.46
N THR A 14 11.85 20.37 -17.17
CA THR A 14 12.28 19.16 -17.88
C THR A 14 13.61 18.58 -17.37
N HIS A 15 14.18 19.20 -16.34
CA HIS A 15 15.46 18.82 -15.75
C HIS A 15 15.24 17.84 -14.58
N TYR A 16 16.30 17.14 -14.17
CA TYR A 16 16.24 16.26 -13.01
C TYR A 16 15.79 17.01 -11.75
N GLY A 17 14.79 16.45 -11.08
CA GLY A 17 14.37 16.85 -9.75
C GLY A 17 15.06 16.00 -8.65
N PRO A 18 14.69 16.24 -7.39
CA PRO A 18 15.11 15.40 -6.27
C PRO A 18 14.68 13.95 -6.46
N THR A 19 15.51 13.00 -6.02
CA THR A 19 15.26 11.56 -6.16
C THR A 19 13.95 11.12 -5.51
N GLU A 20 13.61 11.72 -4.38
CA GLU A 20 12.41 11.43 -3.61
C GLU A 20 11.12 12.07 -4.17
N GLY A 21 11.26 13.01 -5.12
CA GLY A 21 10.18 13.82 -5.65
C GLY A 21 10.24 15.28 -5.19
N ILE A 22 9.71 16.19 -6.02
CA ILE A 22 9.74 17.63 -5.74
C ILE A 22 9.02 17.95 -4.41
N PRO A 23 9.54 18.89 -3.59
CA PRO A 23 8.98 19.18 -2.27
C PRO A 23 7.49 19.57 -2.30
N GLU A 24 7.06 20.27 -3.34
CA GLU A 24 5.66 20.70 -3.54
C GLU A 24 4.72 19.51 -3.65
N LEU A 25 5.11 18.49 -4.43
CA LEU A 25 4.32 17.28 -4.61
C LEU A 25 4.25 16.47 -3.32
N ARG A 26 5.38 16.31 -2.61
CA ARG A 26 5.40 15.58 -1.34
C ARG A 26 4.50 16.23 -0.28
N ARG A 27 4.50 17.58 -0.19
CA ARG A 27 3.57 18.32 0.69
C ARG A 27 2.11 18.12 0.28
N ALA A 28 1.80 18.22 -1.00
CA ALA A 28 0.44 18.00 -1.51
C ALA A 28 -0.06 16.57 -1.23
N ILE A 29 0.83 15.57 -1.30
CA ILE A 29 0.52 14.20 -0.90
C ILE A 29 0.18 14.12 0.59
N CYS A 30 1.01 14.70 1.47
CA CYS A 30 0.72 14.75 2.91
C CYS A 30 -0.65 15.39 3.21
N GLU A 31 -0.93 16.54 2.59
CA GLU A 31 -2.22 17.23 2.75
C GLU A 31 -3.39 16.36 2.28
N HIS A 32 -3.25 15.70 1.14
CA HIS A 32 -4.28 14.79 0.63
C HIS A 32 -4.49 13.57 1.53
N LEU A 33 -3.42 13.02 2.09
CA LEU A 33 -3.47 11.86 2.99
C LEU A 33 -4.13 12.20 4.34
N SER A 34 -4.04 13.45 4.80
CA SER A 34 -4.71 13.89 6.04
C SER A 34 -6.24 13.72 5.97
N LEU A 35 -6.83 13.76 4.77
CA LEU A 35 -8.26 13.50 4.54
C LEU A 35 -8.67 12.06 4.86
N PHE A 36 -7.70 11.14 4.95
CA PHE A 36 -7.89 9.73 5.30
C PHE A 36 -7.33 9.40 6.69
N GLY A 37 -7.05 10.43 7.50
CA GLY A 37 -6.46 10.26 8.84
C GLY A 37 -4.99 9.82 8.83
N VAL A 38 -4.29 10.01 7.71
CA VAL A 38 -2.87 9.65 7.56
C VAL A 38 -2.04 10.92 7.44
N ASP A 39 -1.21 11.20 8.45
CA ASP A 39 -0.45 12.45 8.54
C ASP A 39 1.07 12.23 8.43
N PRO A 40 1.62 11.77 7.29
CA PRO A 40 3.04 11.56 7.14
C PRO A 40 3.76 12.91 7.01
N LYS A 41 5.03 12.94 7.39
CA LYS A 41 5.91 14.07 7.10
C LYS A 41 6.39 14.00 5.65
N PRO A 42 6.72 15.14 5.01
CA PRO A 42 7.19 15.12 3.61
C PRO A 42 8.44 14.25 3.37
N ASP A 43 9.31 14.07 4.37
CA ASP A 43 10.49 13.19 4.31
C ASP A 43 10.17 11.70 4.44
N GLU A 44 8.94 11.35 4.80
CA GLU A 44 8.40 9.98 4.80
C GLU A 44 7.72 9.63 3.46
N VAL A 45 7.65 10.58 2.51
CA VAL A 45 7.02 10.40 1.19
C VAL A 45 8.07 10.19 0.10
N LEU A 46 7.91 9.11 -0.67
CA LEU A 46 8.72 8.79 -1.85
C LEU A 46 7.82 8.72 -3.10
N VAL A 47 8.12 9.56 -4.10
CA VAL A 47 7.41 9.54 -5.39
C VAL A 47 8.10 8.57 -6.35
N THR A 48 7.33 7.66 -6.94
CA THR A 48 7.83 6.63 -7.86
C THR A 48 7.13 6.67 -9.22
N PRO A 49 7.71 6.07 -10.27
CA PRO A 49 7.01 5.81 -11.54
C PRO A 49 5.93 4.72 -11.33
N GLY A 50 4.80 5.13 -10.75
CA GLY A 50 3.64 4.28 -10.48
C GLY A 50 3.76 3.42 -9.22
N ALA A 51 2.61 2.91 -8.77
CA ALA A 51 2.49 2.08 -7.57
C ALA A 51 3.19 0.73 -7.70
N SER A 52 3.26 0.13 -8.90
CA SER A 52 3.96 -1.14 -9.08
C SER A 52 5.46 -1.04 -8.76
N PHE A 53 6.08 0.10 -9.08
CA PHE A 53 7.47 0.35 -8.70
C PHE A 53 7.61 0.64 -7.19
N ALA A 54 6.63 1.33 -6.59
CA ALA A 54 6.59 1.51 -5.13
C ALA A 54 6.50 0.17 -4.39
N LEU A 55 5.62 -0.73 -4.82
CA LEU A 55 5.52 -2.10 -4.28
C LEU A 55 6.83 -2.86 -4.44
N PHE A 56 7.45 -2.80 -5.63
CA PHE A 56 8.76 -3.40 -5.86
C PHE A 56 9.81 -2.88 -4.87
N LEU A 57 9.89 -1.56 -4.66
CA LEU A 57 10.83 -0.97 -3.71
C LEU A 57 10.52 -1.39 -2.27
N ALA A 58 9.24 -1.44 -1.87
CA ALA A 58 8.83 -1.90 -0.55
C ALA A 58 9.26 -3.35 -0.29
N PHE A 59 8.97 -4.27 -1.22
CA PHE A 59 9.43 -5.66 -1.13
C PHE A 59 10.96 -5.74 -1.13
N LYS A 60 11.63 -4.98 -2.00
CA LYS A 60 13.10 -4.99 -2.09
C LYS A 60 13.77 -4.49 -0.81
N ALA A 61 13.19 -3.50 -0.14
CA ALA A 61 13.71 -2.94 1.10
C ALA A 61 13.47 -3.86 2.30
N LEU A 62 12.33 -4.56 2.34
CA LEU A 62 11.92 -5.36 3.49
C LEU A 62 12.44 -6.81 3.47
N LEU A 63 12.55 -7.41 2.29
CA LEU A 63 12.73 -8.85 2.14
C LEU A 63 14.20 -9.25 1.95
N ARG A 64 14.56 -10.36 2.59
CA ARG A 64 15.76 -11.14 2.30
C ARG A 64 15.39 -12.40 1.52
N PRO A 65 16.34 -13.04 0.82
CA PRO A 65 16.09 -14.30 0.13
C PRO A 65 15.45 -15.36 1.06
N GLY A 66 14.30 -15.87 0.66
CA GLY A 66 13.52 -16.88 1.39
C GLY A 66 12.50 -16.33 2.40
N ASP A 67 12.48 -15.01 2.64
CA ASP A 67 11.45 -14.38 3.47
C ASP A 67 10.07 -14.52 2.84
N GLU A 68 9.06 -14.65 3.68
CA GLU A 68 7.69 -14.90 3.27
C GLU A 68 6.86 -13.61 3.38
N VAL A 69 6.00 -13.40 2.39
CA VAL A 69 4.97 -12.36 2.41
C VAL A 69 3.62 -13.04 2.35
N LEU A 70 2.77 -12.73 3.33
CA LEU A 70 1.38 -13.17 3.32
C LEU A 70 0.61 -12.36 2.28
N VAL A 71 -0.10 -13.06 1.40
CA VAL A 71 -0.90 -12.47 0.32
C VAL A 71 -2.34 -12.98 0.45
N PRO A 72 -3.25 -12.15 0.98
CA PRO A 72 -4.68 -12.46 1.04
C PRO A 72 -5.28 -12.74 -0.34
N THR A 73 -6.16 -13.73 -0.45
CA THR A 73 -6.82 -14.09 -1.72
C THR A 73 -8.33 -13.85 -1.72
N PRO A 74 -8.93 -13.48 -2.88
CA PRO A 74 -8.28 -13.24 -4.16
C PRO A 74 -7.41 -11.96 -4.18
N ALA A 75 -6.30 -12.02 -4.90
CA ALA A 75 -5.29 -10.97 -4.91
C ALA A 75 -5.00 -10.49 -6.33
N TRP A 76 -4.49 -9.26 -6.45
CA TRP A 76 -3.93 -8.78 -7.70
C TRP A 76 -2.75 -9.67 -8.12
N PHE A 77 -2.83 -10.21 -9.34
CA PHE A 77 -1.95 -11.27 -9.84
C PHE A 77 -0.45 -10.92 -9.86
N VAL A 78 -0.10 -9.64 -9.72
CA VAL A 78 1.28 -9.14 -9.80
C VAL A 78 2.04 -9.29 -8.48
N TYR A 79 1.37 -9.35 -7.32
CA TYR A 79 2.09 -9.46 -6.03
C TYR A 79 3.06 -10.66 -5.97
N PRO A 80 2.67 -11.90 -6.34
CA PRO A 80 3.56 -13.05 -6.26
C PRO A 80 4.81 -12.89 -7.11
N ASP A 81 4.70 -12.22 -8.26
CA ASP A 81 5.82 -12.00 -9.18
C ASP A 81 6.79 -10.95 -8.64
N LEU A 82 6.30 -9.84 -8.08
CA LEU A 82 7.14 -8.83 -7.43
C LEU A 82 7.88 -9.39 -6.21
N ILE A 83 7.19 -10.19 -5.40
CA ILE A 83 7.78 -10.86 -4.23
C ILE A 83 8.90 -11.81 -4.67
N ARG A 84 8.63 -12.66 -5.68
CA ARG A 84 9.63 -13.60 -6.23
C ARG A 84 10.82 -12.88 -6.85
N LEU A 85 10.59 -11.77 -7.55
CA LEU A 85 11.64 -10.98 -8.21
C LEU A 85 12.73 -10.52 -7.24
N VAL A 86 12.37 -10.27 -5.97
CA VAL A 86 13.32 -9.86 -4.93
C VAL A 86 13.81 -11.03 -4.05
N GLY A 87 13.49 -12.27 -4.42
CA GLY A 87 13.89 -13.49 -3.72
C GLY A 87 12.98 -13.91 -2.56
N GLY A 88 11.83 -13.25 -2.38
CA GLY A 88 10.82 -13.61 -1.40
C GLY A 88 9.95 -14.78 -1.85
N ARG A 89 9.16 -15.31 -0.92
CA ARG A 89 8.14 -16.34 -1.16
C ARG A 89 6.76 -15.79 -0.83
N CYS A 90 5.83 -15.94 -1.76
CA CYS A 90 4.42 -15.64 -1.55
C CYS A 90 3.77 -16.79 -0.78
N VAL A 91 3.12 -16.48 0.34
CA VAL A 91 2.27 -17.41 1.11
C VAL A 91 0.84 -16.89 1.00
N PHE A 92 0.00 -17.61 0.27
CA PHE A 92 -1.39 -17.20 0.11
C PHE A 92 -2.20 -17.48 1.38
N VAL A 93 -3.06 -16.53 1.74
CA VAL A 93 -3.98 -16.66 2.88
C VAL A 93 -5.40 -16.49 2.37
N ASP A 94 -6.25 -17.48 2.60
CA ASP A 94 -7.65 -17.39 2.20
C ASP A 94 -8.41 -16.50 3.19
N PHE A 95 -8.97 -15.39 2.72
CA PHE A 95 -9.87 -14.54 3.50
C PHE A 95 -11.32 -15.04 3.42
N GLY A 96 -11.54 -16.21 2.82
CA GLY A 96 -12.83 -16.86 2.78
C GLY A 96 -13.88 -16.08 1.98
N PRO A 97 -15.17 -16.35 2.25
CA PRO A 97 -16.28 -15.60 1.66
C PRO A 97 -16.17 -14.11 1.98
N ASP A 98 -16.56 -13.26 1.03
CA ASP A 98 -16.59 -11.79 1.16
C ASP A 98 -15.24 -11.11 1.44
N TYR A 99 -14.13 -11.85 1.34
CA TYR A 99 -12.77 -11.33 1.57
C TYR A 99 -12.60 -10.72 2.97
N ALA A 100 -13.10 -11.43 3.99
CA ALA A 100 -13.03 -11.01 5.39
C ALA A 100 -11.79 -11.62 6.08
N PRO A 101 -10.85 -10.84 6.62
CA PRO A 101 -9.68 -11.38 7.30
C PRO A 101 -10.09 -12.22 8.52
N GLN A 102 -9.49 -13.41 8.62
CA GLN A 102 -9.66 -14.31 9.77
C GLN A 102 -8.33 -14.43 10.51
N ARG A 103 -8.36 -14.16 11.82
CA ARG A 103 -7.16 -14.22 12.67
C ARG A 103 -6.49 -15.58 12.60
N GLU A 104 -7.27 -16.66 12.70
CA GLU A 104 -6.75 -18.03 12.68
C GLU A 104 -6.07 -18.38 11.34
N ALA A 105 -6.61 -17.89 10.22
CA ALA A 105 -6.02 -18.09 8.90
C ALA A 105 -4.71 -17.33 8.73
N LEU A 106 -4.66 -16.09 9.26
CA LEU A 106 -3.45 -15.27 9.27
C LEU A 106 -2.36 -15.92 10.13
N GLU A 107 -2.67 -16.21 11.40
CA GLU A 107 -1.72 -16.80 12.37
C GLU A 107 -1.24 -18.19 11.92
N GLY A 108 -2.13 -19.01 11.34
CA GLY A 108 -1.78 -20.32 10.79
C GLY A 108 -0.84 -20.27 9.59
N ALA A 109 -0.78 -19.14 8.88
CA ALA A 109 0.13 -18.92 7.76
C ALA A 109 1.47 -18.28 8.17
N ILE A 110 1.58 -17.80 9.41
CA ILE A 110 2.80 -17.18 9.92
C ILE A 110 3.85 -18.24 10.25
N SER A 111 5.08 -17.97 9.82
CA SER A 111 6.28 -18.75 10.11
C SER A 111 7.41 -17.82 10.60
N PRO A 112 8.52 -18.38 11.11
CA PRO A 112 9.72 -17.59 11.43
C PRO A 112 10.32 -16.83 10.22
N ARG A 113 9.89 -17.13 8.99
CA ARG A 113 10.31 -16.43 7.77
C ARG A 113 9.31 -15.36 7.33
N THR A 114 8.12 -15.29 7.91
CA THR A 114 7.12 -14.27 7.57
C THR A 114 7.64 -12.90 7.94
N ARG A 115 7.66 -12.01 6.95
CA ARG A 115 8.22 -10.67 7.08
C ARG A 115 7.17 -9.58 6.93
N ALA A 116 6.19 -9.81 6.06
CA ALA A 116 5.15 -8.83 5.79
C ALA A 116 3.83 -9.49 5.40
N ILE A 117 2.76 -8.71 5.48
CA ILE A 117 1.50 -8.94 4.79
C ILE A 117 1.30 -7.80 3.78
N VAL A 118 0.88 -8.13 2.57
CA VAL A 118 0.40 -7.12 1.60
C VAL A 118 -1.11 -7.12 1.61
N VAL A 119 -1.72 -5.97 1.89
CA VAL A 119 -3.17 -5.80 1.97
C VAL A 119 -3.59 -4.79 0.91
N ASN A 120 -4.53 -5.17 0.05
CA ASN A 120 -5.12 -4.27 -0.91
C ASN A 120 -6.57 -3.98 -0.55
N THR A 121 -6.85 -2.72 -0.21
CA THR A 121 -8.20 -2.24 0.08
C THR A 121 -8.39 -0.81 -0.42
N PRO A 122 -9.45 -0.52 -1.21
CA PRO A 122 -10.38 -1.45 -1.83
C PRO A 122 -9.70 -2.52 -2.70
N ASN A 123 -10.15 -3.77 -2.59
CA ASN A 123 -9.48 -4.92 -3.18
C ASN A 123 -9.69 -5.00 -4.70
N ASN A 124 -8.63 -5.33 -5.42
CA ASN A 124 -8.67 -5.92 -6.76
C ASN A 124 -8.31 -7.41 -6.63
N PRO A 125 -9.20 -8.35 -7.01
CA PRO A 125 -10.30 -8.15 -7.96
C PRO A 125 -11.71 -8.02 -7.37
N CYS A 126 -11.96 -8.23 -6.07
CA CYS A 126 -13.32 -8.40 -5.57
C CYS A 126 -14.05 -7.09 -5.22
N GLY A 127 -13.36 -5.95 -5.16
CA GLY A 127 -13.92 -4.64 -4.85
C GLY A 127 -14.19 -4.40 -3.35
N LYS A 128 -13.88 -5.36 -2.48
CA LYS A 128 -14.13 -5.24 -1.03
C LYS A 128 -13.33 -4.08 -0.43
N VAL A 129 -14.04 -3.19 0.25
CA VAL A 129 -13.48 -2.21 1.18
C VAL A 129 -13.46 -2.85 2.57
N LEU A 130 -12.31 -2.85 3.23
CA LEU A 130 -12.20 -3.38 4.59
C LEU A 130 -12.85 -2.39 5.56
N SER A 131 -13.63 -2.91 6.49
CA SER A 131 -14.16 -2.16 7.62
C SER A 131 -13.07 -1.82 8.64
N GLU A 132 -13.36 -0.84 9.50
CA GLU A 132 -12.46 -0.44 10.59
C GLU A 132 -12.04 -1.64 11.45
N HIS A 133 -12.98 -2.52 11.82
CA HIS A 133 -12.69 -3.73 12.60
C HIS A 133 -11.75 -4.70 11.87
N GLU A 134 -11.92 -4.86 10.56
CA GLU A 134 -11.04 -5.72 9.74
C GLU A 134 -9.63 -5.11 9.63
N VAL A 135 -9.52 -3.78 9.55
CA VAL A 135 -8.25 -3.04 9.58
C VAL A 135 -7.56 -3.18 10.94
N GLU A 136 -8.30 -3.05 12.04
CA GLU A 136 -7.78 -3.24 13.41
C GLU A 136 -7.26 -4.66 13.61
N LEU A 137 -8.01 -5.69 13.20
CA LEU A 137 -7.59 -7.09 13.31
C LEU A 137 -6.26 -7.33 12.58
N LEU A 138 -6.11 -6.80 11.36
CA LEU A 138 -4.87 -6.92 10.59
C LEU A 138 -3.71 -6.20 11.29
N ALA A 139 -3.96 -5.02 11.86
CA ALA A 139 -2.96 -4.26 12.61
C ALA A 139 -2.51 -5.01 13.88
N GLU A 140 -3.45 -5.55 14.65
CA GLU A 140 -3.18 -6.35 15.85
C GLU A 140 -2.27 -7.55 15.53
N VAL A 141 -2.67 -8.38 14.55
CA VAL A 141 -1.87 -9.55 14.14
C VAL A 141 -0.48 -9.12 13.68
N ALA A 142 -0.36 -8.05 12.89
CA ALA A 142 0.95 -7.58 12.45
C ALA A 142 1.82 -7.10 13.61
N LEU A 143 1.24 -6.38 14.58
CA LEU A 143 1.96 -5.84 15.75
C LEU A 143 2.40 -6.94 16.72
N GLU A 144 1.55 -7.94 16.95
CA GLU A 144 1.83 -9.11 17.82
C GLU A 144 2.95 -9.98 17.25
N HIS A 145 2.99 -10.14 15.93
CA HIS A 145 3.97 -10.99 15.24
C HIS A 145 5.17 -10.22 14.65
N ASP A 146 5.30 -8.93 14.95
CA ASP A 146 6.35 -8.03 14.44
C ASP A 146 6.47 -7.98 12.91
N LEU A 147 5.35 -8.07 12.21
CA LEU A 147 5.25 -8.05 10.75
C LEU A 147 5.15 -6.62 10.21
N PHE A 148 5.60 -6.42 8.98
CA PHE A 148 5.28 -5.22 8.21
C PHE A 148 3.93 -5.37 7.50
N ILE A 149 3.18 -4.28 7.39
CA ILE A 149 2.02 -4.16 6.51
C ILE A 149 2.42 -3.33 5.30
N ILE A 150 2.23 -3.87 4.10
CA ILE A 150 2.29 -3.13 2.84
C ILE A 150 0.84 -2.87 2.44
N SER A 151 0.34 -1.66 2.68
CA SER A 151 -1.04 -1.26 2.42
C SER A 151 -1.15 -0.66 1.02
N ASP A 152 -1.67 -1.42 0.07
CA ASP A 152 -1.94 -0.98 -1.29
C ASP A 152 -3.35 -0.35 -1.37
N GLU A 153 -3.38 0.97 -1.40
CA GLU A 153 -4.58 1.79 -1.28
C GLU A 153 -4.88 2.59 -2.56
N VAL A 154 -4.38 2.13 -3.71
CA VAL A 154 -4.55 2.83 -5.01
C VAL A 154 -6.01 3.03 -5.44
N TYR A 155 -6.95 2.32 -4.82
CA TYR A 155 -8.38 2.42 -5.06
C TYR A 155 -9.13 3.20 -3.97
N LYS A 156 -8.47 3.80 -2.97
CA LYS A 156 -9.11 4.41 -1.78
C LYS A 156 -10.20 5.45 -2.06
N MET A 157 -10.17 6.10 -3.23
CA MET A 157 -11.18 7.10 -3.66
C MET A 157 -12.29 6.50 -4.54
N ILE A 158 -12.26 5.19 -4.79
CA ILE A 158 -13.21 4.49 -5.65
C ILE A 158 -14.00 3.53 -4.75
N THR A 159 -14.89 4.11 -3.96
CA THR A 159 -15.84 3.39 -3.09
C THR A 159 -17.28 3.70 -3.51
N TYR A 160 -18.21 2.81 -3.17
CA TYR A 160 -19.62 2.89 -3.56
C TYR A 160 -20.54 2.61 -2.36
N ASP A 161 -21.82 2.93 -2.50
CA ASP A 161 -22.88 2.54 -1.55
C ASP A 161 -22.64 2.97 -0.10
N GLY A 162 -21.92 4.09 0.09
CA GLY A 162 -21.57 4.62 1.42
C GLY A 162 -20.42 3.91 2.11
N ALA A 163 -19.71 3.00 1.43
CA ALA A 163 -18.48 2.42 1.94
C ALA A 163 -17.40 3.50 2.10
N GLU A 164 -16.83 3.59 3.30
CA GLU A 164 -15.73 4.50 3.61
C GLU A 164 -14.43 3.71 3.70
N HIS A 165 -13.37 4.22 3.08
CA HIS A 165 -12.05 3.62 3.13
C HIS A 165 -11.35 3.97 4.44
N VAL A 166 -10.89 2.95 5.17
CA VAL A 166 -10.05 3.10 6.35
C VAL A 166 -8.63 2.67 5.99
N SER A 167 -7.69 3.60 6.07
CA SER A 167 -6.29 3.32 5.78
C SER A 167 -5.65 2.50 6.90
N LEU A 168 -4.90 1.45 6.57
CA LEU A 168 -4.05 0.77 7.56
C LEU A 168 -2.95 1.69 8.09
N ALA A 169 -2.57 2.70 7.31
CA ALA A 169 -1.65 3.72 7.76
C ALA A 169 -2.28 4.75 8.71
N SER A 170 -3.61 4.78 8.90
CA SER A 170 -4.20 5.65 9.94
C SER A 170 -4.04 5.05 11.35
N VAL A 171 -3.78 3.74 11.45
CA VAL A 171 -3.54 3.06 12.73
C VAL A 171 -2.25 3.56 13.36
N ARG A 172 -2.40 4.34 14.42
CA ARG A 172 -1.32 5.06 15.10
C ARG A 172 -0.16 4.15 15.51
N GLU A 173 -0.46 2.98 16.07
CA GLU A 173 0.57 2.10 16.62
C GLU A 173 1.43 1.44 15.52
N LEU A 174 0.86 1.13 14.36
CA LEU A 174 1.62 0.69 13.19
C LEU A 174 2.60 1.78 12.74
N ARG A 175 2.14 3.04 12.68
CA ARG A 175 2.98 4.18 12.29
C ARG A 175 4.10 4.44 13.28
N GLU A 176 3.78 4.55 14.58
CA GLU A 176 4.76 4.84 15.63
C GLU A 176 5.85 3.75 15.73
N ARG A 177 5.51 2.49 15.43
CA ARG A 177 6.47 1.38 15.38
C ARG A 177 7.16 1.19 14.01
N GLY A 178 6.83 2.01 13.01
CA GLY A 178 7.39 1.92 11.66
C GLY A 178 7.06 0.60 10.96
N ARG A 179 5.84 0.07 11.15
CA ARG A 179 5.40 -1.24 10.64
C ARG A 179 4.41 -1.16 9.48
N VAL A 180 4.17 0.02 8.92
CA VAL A 180 3.30 0.18 7.75
C VAL A 180 4.01 0.95 6.63
N ILE A 181 3.88 0.45 5.41
CA ILE A 181 4.25 1.14 4.17
C ILE A 181 2.96 1.27 3.35
N MET A 182 2.48 2.50 3.19
CA MET A 182 1.33 2.80 2.33
C MET A 182 1.80 2.99 0.88
N VAL A 183 1.08 2.38 -0.06
CA VAL A 183 1.27 2.56 -1.50
C VAL A 183 -0.01 3.14 -2.09
N ASP A 184 0.15 4.17 -2.91
CA ASP A 184 -0.96 4.85 -3.58
C ASP A 184 -0.51 5.34 -4.97
N ALA A 185 -1.47 5.72 -5.82
CA ALA A 185 -1.20 6.23 -7.17
C ALA A 185 -2.33 7.08 -7.73
N LEU A 186 -1.96 8.01 -8.60
CA LEU A 186 -2.91 8.82 -9.36
C LEU A 186 -3.62 8.03 -10.48
N SER A 187 -3.09 6.86 -10.85
CA SER A 187 -3.51 6.11 -12.03
C SER A 187 -5.00 5.75 -12.06
N LYS A 188 -5.58 5.43 -10.92
CA LYS A 188 -6.97 4.97 -10.81
C LYS A 188 -7.90 6.16 -10.57
N SER A 189 -7.66 6.90 -9.49
CA SER A 189 -8.56 7.97 -9.06
C SER A 189 -8.58 9.18 -9.99
N TYR A 190 -7.51 9.40 -10.75
CA TYR A 190 -7.39 10.54 -11.67
C TYR A 190 -7.24 10.14 -13.15
N ALA A 191 -7.43 8.85 -13.47
CA ALA A 191 -7.28 8.32 -14.84
C ALA A 191 -5.90 8.64 -15.48
N MET A 192 -4.83 8.62 -14.68
CA MET A 192 -3.45 8.88 -15.12
C MET A 192 -2.64 7.58 -15.24
N THR A 193 -3.08 6.65 -16.09
CA THR A 193 -2.42 5.34 -16.23
C THR A 193 -1.14 5.36 -17.05
N GLY A 194 -0.95 6.39 -17.88
CA GLY A 194 0.19 6.53 -18.81
C GLY A 194 1.38 7.28 -18.23
#